data_AF-A0A7C4M840-F1
#
_entry.id   AF-A0A7C4M840-F1
#
_cell.length_a   1.000
_cell.length_b   1.000
_cell.length_c   1.000
_cell.angle_alpha   90.00
_cell.angle_beta   90.00
_cell.angle_gamma   90.00
#
_symmetry.space_group_name_H-M   'P 1'
#
loop_
_entity.id
_entity.type
_entity.pdbx_description
1 polymer ?
#
loop_
_entity_poly.entity_id
_entity_poly.type
_entity_poly.pdbx_seq_one_letter_code
_entity_poly.pdbx_strand_id
1 'polypeptide(L)'
;MFFWFIGEIVWAIYVIVYGIEVPFPSAADLFYLLGYPPLYFVLISYLKVFKDAFNRIVISISSIAGLIVIIVTSILIVPEALISSSNLIEGILSTIYPVFDSLLIILAVMGAVIFFGGRIWMSWLLIAIGFILLGIVEISYYYQELLGLIWEGHPLELIWLWVYLHLALAFYSHAKQV
;
A
#
# COMPACT_ATOMS: atom_id res chain seq x y z
N MET A 1 -1.38 -10.83 -0.20
CA MET A 1 -0.92 -11.17 -1.56
C MET A 1 -1.97 -11.92 -2.36
N PHE A 2 -2.52 -13.05 -1.89
CA PHE A 2 -3.50 -13.81 -2.70
C PHE A 2 -4.72 -12.99 -3.17
N PHE A 3 -5.33 -12.19 -2.30
CA PHE A 3 -6.45 -11.33 -2.70
C PHE A 3 -6.01 -10.27 -3.71
N TRP A 4 -4.89 -9.59 -3.48
CA TRP A 4 -4.36 -8.61 -4.45
C TRP A 4 -4.07 -9.26 -5.81
N PHE A 5 -3.53 -10.48 -5.84
CA PHE A 5 -3.37 -11.25 -7.07
C PHE A 5 -4.69 -11.52 -7.80
N ILE A 6 -5.78 -11.81 -7.08
CA ILE A 6 -7.11 -11.92 -7.70
C ILE A 6 -7.57 -10.56 -8.23
N GLY A 7 -7.35 -9.47 -7.48
CA GLY A 7 -7.64 -8.11 -7.94
C GLY A 7 -6.93 -7.78 -9.26
N GLU A 8 -5.64 -8.08 -9.35
CA GLU A 8 -4.83 -7.91 -10.57
C GLU A 8 -5.38 -8.73 -11.74
N ILE A 9 -5.85 -9.97 -11.50
CA ILE A 9 -6.51 -10.76 -12.55
C ILE A 9 -7.81 -10.10 -13.00
N VAL A 10 -8.62 -9.60 -12.07
CA VAL A 10 -9.88 -8.93 -12.40
C VAL A 10 -9.62 -7.65 -13.19
N TRP A 11 -8.64 -6.84 -12.76
CA TRP A 11 -8.18 -5.67 -13.49
C TRP A 11 -7.71 -6.03 -14.90
N ALA A 12 -6.87 -7.07 -15.03
CA ALA A 12 -6.37 -7.53 -16.33
C ALA A 12 -7.49 -8.02 -17.25
N ILE A 13 -8.58 -8.61 -16.73
CA ILE A 13 -9.75 -8.98 -17.53
C ILE A 13 -10.42 -7.73 -18.10
N TYR A 14 -10.60 -6.66 -17.31
CA TYR A 14 -11.17 -5.41 -17.82
C TYR A 14 -10.32 -4.81 -18.95
N VAL A 15 -9.02 -4.68 -18.72
CA VAL A 15 -8.13 -3.98 -19.66
C VAL A 15 -7.78 -4.85 -20.88
N ILE A 16 -7.37 -6.10 -20.68
CA ILE A 16 -6.83 -6.95 -21.76
C ILE A 16 -7.95 -7.69 -22.51
N VAL A 17 -8.95 -8.20 -21.80
CA VAL A 17 -10.01 -9.03 -22.41
C VAL A 17 -11.15 -8.16 -22.91
N TYR A 18 -11.65 -7.23 -22.10
CA TYR A 18 -12.75 -6.35 -22.49
C TYR A 18 -12.31 -5.08 -23.21
N GLY A 19 -11.07 -4.63 -23.02
CA GLY A 19 -10.55 -3.42 -23.68
C GLY A 19 -11.27 -2.14 -23.23
N ILE A 20 -11.71 -2.11 -21.97
CA ILE A 20 -12.41 -0.95 -21.39
C ILE A 20 -11.61 -0.37 -20.23
N GLU A 21 -11.78 0.94 -20.01
CA GLU A 21 -11.30 1.59 -18.79
C GLU A 21 -11.95 0.94 -17.57
N VAL A 22 -11.14 0.70 -16.54
CA VAL A 22 -11.63 0.05 -15.32
C VAL A 22 -12.53 1.02 -14.56
N PRO A 23 -13.81 0.69 -14.34
CA PRO A 23 -14.71 1.59 -13.62
C PRO A 23 -14.27 1.72 -12.16
N PHE A 24 -14.14 2.92 -11.63
CA PHE A 24 -13.83 3.12 -10.22
C PHE A 24 -15.10 3.48 -9.43
N PRO A 25 -15.48 2.72 -8.39
CA PRO A 25 -14.93 1.44 -7.97
C PRO A 25 -15.32 0.24 -8.85
N SER A 26 -14.43 -0.75 -8.88
CA SER A 26 -14.52 -1.97 -9.69
C SER A 26 -14.71 -3.23 -8.82
N ALA A 27 -14.91 -4.38 -9.49
CA ALA A 27 -14.81 -5.67 -8.84
C ALA A 27 -13.38 -5.99 -8.33
N ALA A 28 -12.34 -5.38 -8.89
CA ALA A 28 -10.96 -5.56 -8.43
C ALA A 28 -10.75 -4.90 -7.04
N ASP A 29 -11.37 -3.74 -6.80
CA ASP A 29 -11.30 -3.01 -5.54
C ASP A 29 -11.76 -3.83 -4.34
N LEU A 30 -12.78 -4.67 -4.52
CA LEU A 30 -13.22 -5.60 -3.48
C LEU A 30 -12.08 -6.51 -3.03
N PHE A 31 -11.31 -7.05 -3.97
CA PHE A 31 -10.18 -7.93 -3.66
C PHE A 31 -8.98 -7.16 -3.11
N TYR A 32 -8.74 -5.93 -3.58
CA TYR A 32 -7.71 -5.08 -3.00
C TYR A 32 -8.00 -4.76 -1.53
N LEU A 33 -9.23 -4.36 -1.21
CA LEU A 33 -9.67 -4.11 0.17
C LEU A 33 -9.60 -5.37 1.06
N LEU A 34 -10.03 -6.52 0.54
CA LEU A 34 -9.93 -7.81 1.26
C LEU A 34 -8.49 -8.27 1.49
N GLY A 35 -7.52 -7.72 0.75
CA GLY A 35 -6.10 -8.01 0.95
C GLY A 35 -5.50 -7.38 2.20
N TYR A 36 -6.04 -6.27 2.70
CA TYR A 36 -5.50 -5.57 3.87
C TYR A 36 -5.62 -6.36 5.19
N PRO A 37 -6.80 -6.92 5.57
CA PRO A 37 -6.95 -7.65 6.84
C PRO A 37 -5.92 -8.75 7.09
N PRO A 38 -5.63 -9.70 6.16
CA PRO A 38 -4.61 -10.72 6.41
C PRO A 38 -3.20 -10.13 6.50
N LEU A 39 -2.88 -9.07 5.76
CA LEU A 39 -1.58 -8.39 5.87
C LEU A 39 -1.41 -7.75 7.25
N TYR A 40 -2.40 -7.02 7.73
CA TYR A 40 -2.40 -6.48 9.09
C TYR A 40 -2.27 -7.57 10.13
N PHE A 41 -3.05 -8.63 10.01
CA PHE A 41 -3.03 -9.73 10.96
C PHE A 41 -1.63 -10.32 11.10
N VAL A 42 -0.95 -10.62 9.98
CA VAL A 42 0.39 -11.21 10.00
C VAL A 42 1.42 -10.23 10.56
N LEU A 43 1.45 -8.97 10.09
CA LEU A 43 2.43 -7.99 10.55
C LEU A 43 2.27 -7.69 12.04
N ILE A 44 1.04 -7.45 12.50
CA ILE A 44 0.74 -7.20 13.92
C ILE A 44 1.11 -8.41 14.76
N SER A 45 0.75 -9.63 14.33
CA SER A 45 1.05 -10.85 15.09
C SER A 45 2.55 -11.07 15.20
N TYR A 46 3.32 -10.80 14.15
CA TYR A 46 4.77 -10.91 14.17
C TYR A 46 5.41 -9.88 15.11
N LEU A 47 5.03 -8.61 14.99
CA LEU A 47 5.59 -7.53 15.81
C LEU A 47 5.23 -7.68 17.29
N LYS A 48 4.05 -8.23 17.62
CA LYS A 48 3.64 -8.51 19.01
C LYS A 48 4.60 -9.43 19.75
N VAL A 49 5.29 -10.34 19.06
CA VAL A 49 6.32 -11.21 19.66
C VAL A 49 7.49 -10.39 20.21
N PHE A 50 7.78 -9.23 19.59
CA PHE A 50 8.88 -8.33 19.94
C PHE A 50 8.40 -7.04 20.61
N LYS A 51 7.24 -7.08 21.29
CA LYS A 51 6.64 -5.91 21.96
C LYS A 51 7.59 -5.20 22.93
N ASP A 52 8.54 -5.91 23.54
CA ASP A 52 9.50 -5.33 24.49
C ASP A 52 10.52 -4.41 23.79
N ALA A 53 10.66 -4.52 22.47
CA ALA A 53 11.46 -3.62 21.64
C ALA A 53 10.73 -2.31 21.30
N PHE A 54 9.45 -2.14 21.69
CA PHE A 54 8.65 -0.96 21.38
C PHE A 54 9.05 0.22 22.28
N ASN A 55 10.15 0.87 21.93
CA ASN A 55 10.60 2.10 22.57
C ASN A 55 10.05 3.34 21.85
N ARG A 56 10.24 4.51 22.47
CA ARG A 56 9.77 5.79 21.92
C ARG A 56 10.30 6.06 20.51
N ILE A 57 11.55 5.70 20.21
CA ILE A 57 12.16 5.94 18.90
C ILE A 57 11.46 5.11 17.82
N VAL A 58 11.24 3.82 18.07
CA VAL A 58 10.54 2.91 17.16
C VAL A 58 9.14 3.43 16.85
N ILE A 59 8.38 3.79 17.88
CA ILE A 59 7.01 4.30 17.74
C ILE A 59 7.02 5.65 16.99
N SER A 60 7.93 6.57 17.34
CA SER A 60 7.99 7.87 16.67
C SER A 60 8.33 7.76 15.19
N ILE A 61 9.37 6.99 14.82
CA ILE A 61 9.79 6.85 13.42
C ILE A 61 8.67 6.21 12.58
N SER A 62 8.10 5.11 13.08
CA SER A 62 7.03 4.40 12.36
C SER A 62 5.76 5.25 12.23
N SER A 63 5.32 5.92 13.30
CA SER A 63 4.16 6.82 13.25
C SER A 63 4.39 8.02 12.32
N ILE A 64 5.59 8.61 12.30
CA ILE A 64 5.91 9.71 11.36
C ILE A 64 5.76 9.23 9.91
N ALA A 65 6.25 8.03 9.58
CA ALA A 65 6.13 7.49 8.23
C ALA A 65 4.66 7.37 7.77
N GLY A 66 3.77 6.85 8.62
CA GLY A 66 2.34 6.80 8.31
C GLY A 66 1.66 8.17 8.31
N LEU A 67 2.01 9.05 9.25
CA LEU A 67 1.43 10.39 9.33
C LEU A 67 1.74 11.23 8.07
N ILE A 68 2.91 11.06 7.46
CA ILE A 68 3.23 11.72 6.20
C ILE A 68 2.20 11.36 5.13
N VAL A 69 1.87 10.07 4.99
CA VAL A 69 0.86 9.60 4.02
C VAL A 69 -0.50 10.22 4.29
N ILE A 70 -0.93 10.25 5.56
CA ILE A 70 -2.21 10.86 5.96
C ILE A 70 -2.23 12.37 5.65
N ILE A 71 -1.16 13.09 5.98
CA ILE A 71 -1.05 14.54 5.74
C ILE A 71 -1.08 14.82 4.24
N VAL A 72 -0.30 14.09 3.45
CA VAL A 72 -0.25 14.26 2.00
C VAL A 72 -1.62 13.98 1.37
N THR A 73 -2.28 12.89 1.77
CA THR A 73 -3.64 12.55 1.33
C THR A 73 -4.63 13.66 1.68
N SER A 74 -4.58 14.17 2.92
CA SER A 74 -5.48 15.24 3.37
C SER A 74 -5.31 16.54 2.60
N ILE A 75 -4.11 16.80 2.07
CA ILE A 75 -3.80 18.03 1.32
C ILE A 75 -4.11 17.87 -0.18
N LEU A 76 -3.72 16.75 -0.77
CA LEU A 76 -3.76 16.57 -2.23
C LEU A 76 -5.04 15.88 -2.71
N ILE A 77 -5.58 14.94 -1.93
CA ILE A 77 -6.65 14.05 -2.37
C ILE A 77 -8.00 14.53 -1.85
N VAL A 78 -8.12 14.75 -0.54
CA VAL A 78 -9.41 15.05 0.10
C VAL A 78 -10.10 16.30 -0.48
N PRO A 79 -9.43 17.45 -0.70
CA PRO A 79 -10.10 18.64 -1.22
C PRO A 79 -10.65 18.41 -2.62
N GLU A 80 -9.85 17.80 -3.48
CA GLU A 80 -10.22 17.54 -4.87
C GLU A 80 -11.32 16.49 -4.93
N ALA A 81 -11.21 15.39 -4.19
CA ALA A 81 -12.25 14.36 -4.11
C ALA A 81 -13.60 14.93 -3.65
N LEU A 82 -13.63 15.90 -2.72
CA LEU A 82 -14.89 16.55 -2.30
C LEU A 82 -15.52 17.44 -3.39
N ILE A 83 -14.72 17.93 -4.34
CA ILE A 83 -15.17 18.82 -5.41
C ILE A 83 -15.57 18.02 -6.66
N SER A 84 -14.78 17.01 -7.01
CA SER A 84 -14.84 16.30 -8.30
C SER A 84 -15.50 14.93 -8.23
N SER A 85 -15.61 14.30 -7.04
CA SER A 85 -16.27 12.99 -6.97
C SER A 85 -17.74 13.12 -7.35
N SER A 86 -18.12 12.36 -8.38
CA SER A 86 -19.51 12.28 -8.84
C SER A 86 -20.37 11.49 -7.86
N ASN A 87 -19.73 10.64 -7.05
CA ASN A 87 -20.32 9.68 -6.15
C ASN A 87 -19.58 9.66 -4.79
N LEU A 88 -20.35 9.65 -3.70
CA LEU A 88 -19.84 9.55 -2.32
C LEU A 88 -18.92 8.33 -2.13
N ILE A 89 -19.20 7.21 -2.81
CA ILE A 89 -18.42 5.98 -2.68
C ILE A 89 -17.00 6.16 -3.22
N GLU A 90 -16.84 6.85 -4.36
CA GLU A 90 -15.52 7.14 -4.96
C GLU A 90 -14.67 7.97 -4.00
N GLY A 91 -15.24 9.03 -3.41
CA GLY A 91 -14.54 9.86 -2.43
C GLY A 91 -14.19 9.13 -1.12
N ILE A 92 -15.01 8.17 -0.68
CA ILE A 92 -14.69 7.33 0.47
C ILE A 92 -13.51 6.41 0.14
N LEU A 93 -13.55 5.74 -1.00
CA LEU A 93 -12.52 4.77 -1.39
C LEU A 93 -11.19 5.46 -1.66
N SER A 94 -11.19 6.62 -2.31
CA SER A 94 -9.98 7.41 -2.54
C SER A 94 -9.25 7.83 -1.27
N THR A 95 -9.99 7.91 -0.16
CA THR A 95 -9.42 8.22 1.16
C THR A 95 -9.06 6.95 1.94
N ILE A 96 -9.83 5.86 1.78
CA ILE A 96 -9.61 4.63 2.57
C ILE A 96 -8.31 3.92 2.19
N TYR A 97 -7.94 3.92 0.90
CA TYR A 97 -6.70 3.29 0.43
C TYR A 97 -5.46 3.92 1.08
N PRO A 98 -5.22 5.24 1.00
CA PRO A 98 -4.07 5.84 1.68
C PRO A 98 -4.10 5.70 3.20
N VAL A 99 -5.28 5.69 3.82
CA VAL A 99 -5.41 5.42 5.27
C VAL A 99 -4.93 4.01 5.60
N PHE A 100 -5.35 3.03 4.82
CA PHE A 100 -4.93 1.65 5.00
C PHE A 100 -3.43 1.46 4.71
N ASP A 101 -2.92 2.05 3.65
CA ASP A 101 -1.50 2.02 3.33
C ASP A 101 -0.66 2.66 4.43
N SER A 102 -1.13 3.76 5.03
CA SER A 102 -0.44 4.41 6.16
C SER A 102 -0.23 3.43 7.32
N LEU A 103 -1.20 2.56 7.61
CA LEU A 103 -1.09 1.57 8.67
C LEU A 103 -0.13 0.44 8.29
N LEU A 104 -0.15 -0.03 7.03
CA LEU A 104 0.85 -0.98 6.52
C LEU A 104 2.26 -0.43 6.64
N ILE A 105 2.46 0.83 6.24
CA ILE A 105 3.74 1.54 6.31
C ILE A 105 4.20 1.65 7.76
N ILE A 106 3.33 2.05 8.70
CA ILE A 106 3.67 2.12 10.14
C ILE A 106 4.19 0.76 10.61
N LEU A 107 3.45 -0.32 10.34
CA LEU A 107 3.83 -1.66 10.81
C LEU A 107 5.14 -2.14 10.15
N ALA A 108 5.31 -1.92 8.86
CA ALA A 108 6.51 -2.35 8.16
C ALA A 108 7.76 -1.55 8.56
N VAL A 109 7.65 -0.23 8.69
CA VAL A 109 8.73 0.62 9.19
C VAL A 109 9.07 0.27 10.63
N MET A 110 8.05 0.02 11.47
CA MET A 110 8.26 -0.44 12.85
C MET A 110 9.11 -1.71 12.88
N GLY A 111 8.77 -2.73 12.07
CA GLY A 111 9.58 -3.94 11.98
C GLY A 111 10.99 -3.67 11.44
N ALA A 112 11.13 -2.86 10.39
CA ALA A 112 12.45 -2.52 9.83
C ALA A 112 13.37 -1.86 10.87
N VAL A 113 12.84 -0.98 11.72
CA VAL A 113 13.59 -0.34 12.81
C VAL A 113 13.91 -1.32 13.93
N ILE A 114 12.94 -2.13 14.38
CA ILE A 114 13.15 -3.12 15.46
C ILE A 114 14.23 -4.12 15.09
N PHE A 115 14.21 -4.62 13.86
CA PHE A 115 15.12 -5.67 13.41
C PHE A 115 16.41 -5.14 12.80
N PHE A 116 16.64 -3.83 12.78
CA PHE A 116 17.80 -3.21 12.14
C PHE A 116 19.12 -3.82 12.63
N GLY A 117 19.96 -4.28 11.70
CA GLY A 117 21.23 -4.96 12.00
C GLY A 117 21.13 -6.41 12.48
N GLY A 118 19.92 -6.93 12.71
CA GLY A 118 19.67 -8.34 13.09
C GLY A 118 19.51 -9.27 11.89
N ARG A 119 19.36 -10.59 12.10
CA ARG A 119 19.33 -11.60 11.01
C ARG A 119 18.25 -11.36 9.94
N ILE A 120 17.11 -10.76 10.32
CA ILE A 120 15.95 -10.55 9.43
C ILE A 120 15.79 -9.12 8.91
N TRP A 121 16.76 -8.24 9.18
CA TRP A 121 16.64 -6.80 8.92
C TRP A 121 16.36 -6.47 7.45
N MET A 122 17.04 -7.17 6.52
CA MET A 122 16.89 -6.92 5.08
C MET A 122 15.48 -7.23 4.58
N SER A 123 14.87 -8.29 5.11
CA SER A 123 13.51 -8.69 4.70
C SER A 123 12.50 -7.64 5.14
N TRP A 124 12.62 -7.13 6.36
CA TRP A 124 11.76 -6.06 6.86
C TRP A 124 12.00 -4.71 6.19
N LEU A 125 13.26 -4.40 5.84
CA LEU A 125 13.57 -3.22 5.03
C LEU A 125 12.88 -3.28 3.67
N LEU A 126 12.93 -4.44 2.98
CA LEU A 126 12.27 -4.63 1.70
C LEU A 126 10.73 -4.53 1.82
N ILE A 127 10.13 -5.05 2.90
CA ILE A 127 8.68 -4.86 3.16
C ILE A 127 8.36 -3.38 3.34
N ALA A 128 9.16 -2.66 4.12
CA ALA A 128 8.97 -1.22 4.36
C ALA A 128 9.09 -0.41 3.07
N ILE A 129 10.11 -0.68 2.24
CA ILE A 129 10.27 -0.04 0.94
C ILE A 129 9.07 -0.36 0.03
N GLY A 130 8.64 -1.62 -0.02
CA GLY A 130 7.47 -2.02 -0.80
C GLY A 130 6.21 -1.25 -0.44
N PHE A 131 5.86 -1.16 0.84
CA PHE A 131 4.66 -0.41 1.24
C PHE A 131 4.81 1.11 1.16
N ILE A 132 6.02 1.66 1.32
CA ILE A 132 6.26 3.09 1.04
C ILE A 132 6.04 3.39 -0.44
N LEU A 133 6.55 2.54 -1.34
CA LEU A 133 6.30 2.66 -2.78
C LEU A 133 4.81 2.53 -3.10
N LEU A 134 4.08 1.66 -2.39
CA LEU A 134 2.62 1.53 -2.52
C LEU A 134 1.93 2.85 -2.20
N GLY A 135 2.19 3.43 -1.02
CA GLY A 135 1.59 4.72 -0.66
C GLY A 135 1.96 5.85 -1.63
N ILE A 136 3.18 5.84 -2.18
CA ILE A 136 3.61 6.81 -3.20
C ILE A 136 2.81 6.63 -4.49
N VAL A 137 2.69 5.40 -5.01
CA VAL A 137 1.98 5.18 -6.28
C VAL A 137 0.49 5.43 -6.14
N GLU A 138 -0.15 5.00 -5.05
CA GLU A 138 -1.58 5.21 -4.82
C GLU A 138 -1.93 6.71 -4.77
N ILE A 139 -1.17 7.49 -4.00
CA ILE A 139 -1.39 8.94 -3.93
C ILE A 139 -1.13 9.60 -5.28
N SER A 140 -0.03 9.22 -5.94
CA SER A 140 0.37 9.84 -7.22
C SER A 140 -0.58 9.49 -8.35
N TYR A 141 -1.13 8.28 -8.36
CA TYR A 141 -2.09 7.79 -9.34
C TYR A 141 -3.40 8.52 -9.16
N TYR A 142 -3.98 8.50 -7.95
CA TYR A 142 -5.26 9.14 -7.70
C TYR A 142 -5.21 10.66 -7.95
N TYR A 143 -4.15 11.33 -7.50
CA TYR A 143 -4.00 12.76 -7.77
C TYR A 143 -3.93 13.08 -9.27
N GLN A 144 -3.28 12.24 -10.08
CA GLN A 144 -3.22 12.43 -11.53
C GLN A 144 -4.53 12.05 -12.21
N GLU A 145 -5.25 11.05 -11.69
CA GLU A 145 -6.57 10.65 -12.18
C GLU A 145 -7.58 11.79 -12.01
N LEU A 146 -7.56 12.46 -10.85
CA LEU A 146 -8.36 13.67 -10.61
C LEU A 146 -8.06 14.81 -11.59
N LEU A 147 -6.82 14.91 -12.05
CA LEU A 147 -6.40 15.89 -13.06
C LEU A 147 -6.70 15.43 -14.51
N GLY A 148 -7.23 14.21 -14.70
CA GLY A 148 -7.47 13.63 -16.02
C GLY A 148 -6.18 13.28 -16.78
N LEU A 149 -5.08 12.99 -16.08
CA LEU A 149 -3.76 12.75 -16.64
C LEU A 149 -3.37 11.26 -16.71
N ILE A 150 -4.23 10.36 -16.26
CA ILE A 150 -3.99 8.91 -16.27
C ILE A 150 -4.53 8.30 -17.57
N TRP A 151 -3.81 7.30 -18.09
CA TRP A 151 -4.21 6.46 -19.21
C TRP A 151 -3.67 5.04 -18.99
N GLU A 152 -4.24 4.04 -19.67
CA GLU A 152 -3.79 2.64 -19.54
C GLU A 152 -2.34 2.45 -20.03
N GLY A 153 -1.50 1.82 -19.22
CA GLY A 153 -0.06 1.70 -19.45
C GLY A 153 0.74 2.91 -18.94
N HIS A 154 0.19 3.66 -17.97
CA HIS A 154 0.88 4.81 -17.39
C HIS A 154 2.18 4.37 -16.70
N PRO A 155 3.29 5.13 -16.78
CA PRO A 155 4.55 4.74 -16.12
C PRO A 155 4.46 4.50 -14.61
N LEU A 156 3.43 5.05 -13.94
CA LEU A 156 3.16 4.77 -12.52
C LEU A 156 2.82 3.30 -12.26
N GLU A 157 2.24 2.58 -13.22
CA GLU A 157 1.93 1.15 -13.08
C GLU A 157 3.19 0.32 -12.84
N LEU A 158 4.34 0.77 -13.35
CA LEU A 158 5.62 0.13 -13.07
C LEU A 158 5.94 0.17 -11.57
N ILE A 159 5.52 1.22 -10.85
CA ILE A 159 5.76 1.32 -9.40
C ILE A 159 4.96 0.25 -8.66
N TRP A 160 3.72 -0.05 -9.03
CA TRP A 160 2.99 -1.20 -8.45
C TRP A 160 3.75 -2.52 -8.69
N LEU A 161 4.35 -2.73 -9.87
CA LEU A 161 5.21 -3.90 -10.09
C LEU A 161 6.43 -3.92 -9.17
N TRP A 162 7.06 -2.76 -8.93
CA TRP A 162 8.15 -2.64 -7.96
C TRP A 162 7.70 -2.95 -6.54
N VAL A 163 6.48 -2.58 -6.14
CA VAL A 163 5.89 -2.97 -4.84
C VAL A 163 5.88 -4.50 -4.72
N TYR A 164 5.31 -5.19 -5.70
CA TYR A 164 5.24 -6.65 -5.70
C TYR A 164 6.61 -7.30 -5.70
N LEU A 165 7.57 -6.76 -6.45
CA LEU A 165 8.94 -7.25 -6.49
C LEU A 165 9.63 -7.15 -5.12
N HIS A 166 9.51 -6.01 -4.43
CA HIS A 166 10.10 -5.84 -3.10
C HIS A 166 9.49 -6.79 -2.08
N LEU A 167 8.17 -7.00 -2.13
CA LEU A 167 7.48 -7.93 -1.23
C LEU A 167 7.88 -9.39 -1.53
N ALA A 168 8.00 -9.77 -2.80
CA ALA A 168 8.49 -11.10 -3.18
C ALA A 168 9.94 -11.33 -2.72
N LEU A 169 10.84 -10.35 -2.96
CA LEU A 169 12.24 -10.41 -2.52
C LEU A 169 12.34 -10.46 -0.99
N ALA A 170 11.48 -9.74 -0.27
CA ALA A 170 11.42 -9.79 1.18
C ALA A 170 11.09 -11.20 1.68
N PHE A 171 10.06 -11.84 1.12
CA PHE A 171 9.67 -13.19 1.53
C PHE A 171 10.73 -14.23 1.16
N TYR A 172 11.34 -14.10 -0.01
CA TYR A 172 12.45 -14.96 -0.44
C TYR A 172 13.67 -14.82 0.49
N SER A 173 14.04 -13.58 0.83
CA SER A 173 15.12 -13.29 1.78
C SER A 173 14.80 -13.86 3.16
N HIS A 174 13.57 -13.69 3.65
CA HIS A 174 13.16 -14.18 4.95
C HIS A 174 13.25 -15.70 5.05
N ALA A 175 12.83 -16.42 4.00
CA ALA A 175 12.91 -17.88 3.93
C ALA A 175 14.35 -18.42 4.03
N LYS A 176 15.37 -17.62 3.70
CA LYS A 176 16.79 -17.98 3.87
C LYS A 176 17.37 -17.58 5.23
N GLN A 177 16.69 -16.71 5.95
CA GLN A 177 17.13 -16.15 7.23
C GLN A 177 16.57 -16.89 8.44
N VAL A 178 15.58 -17.76 8.25
CA VAL A 178 15.09 -18.72 9.26
C VAL A 178 15.96 -19.96 9.15
#